data_AF-A0A6A3NBS2-F1
#
_entry.id   AF-A0A6A3NBS2-F1
#
_cell.length_a   1.000
_cell.length_b   1.000
_cell.length_c   1.000
_cell.angle_alpha   90.00
_cell.angle_beta   90.00
_cell.angle_gamma   90.00
#
_symmetry.space_group_name_H-M   'P 1'
#
loop_
_entity.id
_entity.type
_entity.pdbx_description
1 polymer ?
#
loop_
_entity_poly.entity_id
_entity_poly.type
_entity_poly.pdbx_seq_one_letter_code
_entity_poly.pdbx_strand_id
1 'polypeptide(L)'
;MWIEAHWCAVVFNYLDWVIRIFDPMQSKNNYLALEKQVNEVVPTIARKFTMKRVTSPYQEDMNNRGLYCAIFFECQVRGVPMPDLRRTVLGYLRFRYLFKACAGDREWK
;
A
#
# COMPACT_ATOMS: atom_id res chain seq x y z
N MET A 1 4.79 21.12 15.30
CA MET A 1 3.83 20.73 14.24
C MET A 1 4.33 19.42 13.67
N TRP A 2 3.83 18.30 14.17
CA TRP A 2 4.23 16.99 13.66
C TRP A 2 3.66 16.87 12.25
N ILE A 3 4.52 16.64 11.25
CA ILE A 3 4.05 16.07 9.99
C ILE A 3 3.44 14.75 10.41
N GLU A 4 2.12 14.61 10.36
CA GLU A 4 1.50 13.31 10.60
C GLU A 4 2.12 12.34 9.58
N ALA A 5 2.91 11.39 10.08
CA ALA A 5 3.53 10.38 9.25
C ALA A 5 2.41 9.52 8.65
N HIS A 6 2.01 9.85 7.43
CA HIS A 6 0.95 9.19 6.69
C HIS A 6 1.58 8.23 5.67
N TRP A 7 1.13 6.98 5.68
CA TRP A 7 1.62 5.94 4.78
C TRP A 7 0.65 5.73 3.63
N CYS A 8 1.18 5.74 2.41
CA CYS A 8 0.49 5.38 1.17
C CYS A 8 1.35 4.39 0.38
N ALA A 9 0.74 3.74 -0.60
CA ALA A 9 1.43 2.79 -1.47
C ALA A 9 1.23 3.12 -2.95
N VAL A 10 2.28 2.89 -3.73
CA VAL A 10 2.27 3.00 -5.20
C VAL A 10 2.92 1.75 -5.78
N VAL A 11 2.25 1.07 -6.70
CA VAL A 11 2.78 -0.13 -7.39
C VAL A 11 2.74 0.09 -8.89
N PHE A 12 3.90 -0.07 -9.53
CA PHE A 12 4.05 -0.09 -10.99
C PHE A 12 3.95 -1.55 -11.44
N ASN A 13 2.83 -1.92 -12.05
CA ASN A 13 2.64 -3.27 -12.55
C ASN A 13 2.92 -3.30 -14.07
N TYR A 14 4.05 -3.91 -14.44
CA TYR A 14 4.49 -4.01 -15.84
C TYR A 14 3.76 -5.13 -16.61
N LEU A 15 3.03 -6.01 -15.94
CA LEU A 15 2.24 -7.05 -16.60
C LEU A 15 1.00 -6.48 -17.28
N ASP A 16 0.37 -5.47 -16.66
CA ASP A 16 -0.82 -4.81 -17.19
C ASP A 16 -0.64 -3.32 -17.51
N TRP A 17 0.59 -2.80 -17.34
CA TRP A 17 0.94 -1.39 -17.55
C TRP A 17 0.05 -0.42 -16.74
N VAL A 18 -0.31 -0.80 -15.52
CA VAL A 18 -1.07 0.04 -14.58
C VAL A 18 -0.24 0.44 -13.36
N ILE A 19 -0.22 1.74 -13.05
CA ILE A 19 0.24 2.26 -11.76
C ILE A 19 -0.96 2.27 -10.82
N ARG A 20 -0.88 1.49 -9.75
CA ARG A 20 -1.90 1.45 -8.70
C ARG A 20 -1.47 2.32 -7.54
N ILE A 21 -2.30 3.30 -7.20
CA ILE A 21 -2.09 4.21 -6.08
C ILE A 21 -3.11 3.85 -5.00
N PHE A 22 -2.64 3.67 -3.78
CA PHE A 22 -3.46 3.28 -2.66
C PHE A 22 -3.17 4.18 -1.46
N ASP A 23 -4.21 4.88 -1.02
CA ASP A 23 -4.24 5.55 0.29
C ASP A 23 -5.27 4.80 1.15
N PRO A 24 -4.87 4.23 2.32
CA PRO A 24 -5.78 3.56 3.25
C PRO A 24 -6.96 4.45 3.69
N MET A 25 -6.75 5.76 3.81
CA MET A 25 -7.79 6.74 4.15
C MET A 25 -8.57 7.26 2.92
N GLN A 26 -8.15 6.85 1.72
CA GLN A 26 -8.77 7.21 0.45
C GLN A 26 -9.00 8.72 0.27
N SER A 27 -8.11 9.54 0.84
CA SER A 27 -8.20 10.99 0.76
C SER A 27 -7.92 11.46 -0.65
N LYS A 28 -8.85 12.24 -1.21
CA LYS A 28 -8.70 12.85 -2.54
C LYS A 28 -7.41 13.67 -2.64
N ASN A 29 -7.04 14.39 -1.58
CA ASN A 29 -5.84 15.23 -1.58
C ASN A 29 -4.56 14.39 -1.58
N ASN A 30 -4.55 13.27 -0.85
CA ASN A 30 -3.41 12.36 -0.85
C ASN A 30 -3.22 11.71 -2.22
N TYR A 31 -4.31 11.30 -2.88
CA TYR A 31 -4.23 10.78 -4.24
C TYR A 31 -3.65 11.80 -5.22
N LEU A 32 -4.14 13.04 -5.20
CA LEU A 32 -3.63 14.09 -6.08
C LEU A 32 -2.15 14.38 -5.83
N ALA A 33 -1.73 14.41 -4.55
CA ALA A 33 -0.33 14.61 -4.19
C ALA A 33 0.56 13.46 -4.67
N LEU A 34 0.13 12.21 -4.52
CA LEU A 34 0.86 11.02 -4.98
C LEU A 34 0.95 10.97 -6.50
N GLU A 35 -0.14 11.23 -7.22
CA GLU A 35 -0.15 11.30 -8.69
C GLU A 35 0.83 12.35 -9.20
N LYS A 36 0.87 13.52 -8.56
CA LYS A 36 1.85 14.56 -8.86
C LYS A 36 3.28 14.06 -8.60
N GLN A 37 3.55 13.50 -7.42
CA GLN A 37 4.88 12.98 -7.08
C GLN A 37 5.36 11.88 -8.02
N VAL A 38 4.49 10.95 -8.42
CA VAL A 38 4.83 9.90 -9.39
C VAL A 38 5.26 10.51 -10.73
N ASN A 39 4.52 11.51 -11.21
CA ASN A 39 4.86 12.21 -12.45
C ASN A 39 6.14 13.05 -12.34
N GLU A 40 6.48 13.56 -11.15
CA GLU A 40 7.71 14.33 -10.92
C GLU A 40 8.95 13.42 -10.80
N VAL A 41 8.84 12.29 -10.10
CA VAL A 41 9.98 11.42 -9.77
C VAL A 41 10.32 10.46 -10.91
N VAL A 42 9.32 9.95 -11.63
CA VAL A 42 9.53 9.00 -12.74
C VAL A 42 8.72 9.37 -13.99
N PRO A 43 8.84 10.60 -14.53
CA PRO A 43 7.98 11.12 -15.60
C PRO A 43 7.95 10.23 -16.85
N THR A 44 9.12 9.74 -17.28
CA THR A 44 9.26 8.97 -18.51
C THR A 44 8.65 7.56 -18.40
N ILE A 45 8.73 6.97 -17.21
CA ILE A 45 8.13 5.67 -16.92
C ILE A 45 6.62 5.87 -16.76
N ALA A 46 6.20 6.82 -15.93
CA ALA A 46 4.79 7.09 -15.63
C ALA A 46 3.92 7.29 -16.88
N ARG A 47 4.42 7.99 -17.90
CA ARG A 47 3.72 8.22 -19.18
C ARG A 47 3.38 6.95 -19.96
N LYS A 48 4.04 5.82 -19.68
CA LYS A 48 3.76 4.53 -20.33
C LYS A 48 2.62 3.76 -19.66
N PHE A 49 2.12 4.23 -18.52
CA PHE A 49 1.17 3.51 -17.68
C PHE A 49 -0.15 4.25 -17.58
N THR A 50 -1.23 3.49 -17.36
CA THR A 50 -2.47 4.05 -16.85
C THR A 50 -2.38 4.18 -15.33
N MET A 51 -2.71 5.34 -14.76
CA MET A 51 -2.81 5.49 -13.30
C MET A 51 -4.21 5.14 -12.81
N LYS A 52 -4.30 4.34 -11.74
CA LYS A 52 -5.55 3.92 -11.11
C LYS A 52 -5.48 4.05 -9.59
N ARG A 53 -6.47 4.74 -9.02
CA ARG A 53 -6.70 4.79 -7.57
C ARG A 53 -7.37 3.51 -7.10
N VAL A 54 -6.93 2.98 -5.97
CA VAL A 54 -7.49 1.79 -5.34
C VAL A 54 -8.33 2.23 -4.13
N THR A 55 -9.65 2.11 -4.23
CA THR A 55 -10.58 2.62 -3.20
C THR A 55 -11.16 1.52 -2.32
N SER A 56 -10.44 0.41 -2.14
CA SER A 56 -10.83 -0.66 -1.22
C SER A 56 -9.62 -1.49 -0.79
N PRO A 57 -9.52 -1.89 0.49
CA PRO A 57 -10.42 -1.54 1.60
C PRO A 57 -10.17 -0.12 2.14
N TYR A 58 -11.17 0.45 2.81
CA TYR A 58 -11.03 1.71 3.57
C TYR A 58 -10.55 1.39 4.99
N GLN A 59 -9.68 2.23 5.53
CA GLN A 59 -9.26 2.15 6.92
C GLN A 59 -10.10 3.08 7.79
N GLU A 60 -10.78 2.51 8.78
CA GLU A 60 -11.62 3.26 9.72
C GLU A 60 -10.84 3.79 10.95
N ASP A 61 -9.72 3.14 11.31
CA ASP A 61 -8.92 3.54 12.47
C ASP A 61 -7.79 4.54 12.13
N MET A 62 -7.11 5.06 13.15
CA MET A 62 -6.04 6.05 12.99
C MET A 62 -4.62 5.47 12.93
N ASN A 63 -4.42 4.16 13.15
CA ASN A 63 -3.11 3.59 13.48
C ASN A 63 -2.66 2.40 12.62
N ASN A 64 -3.43 1.99 11.60
CA ASN A 64 -3.10 0.87 10.71
C ASN A 64 -2.66 1.27 9.29
N ARG A 65 -2.48 2.57 8.98
CA ARG A 65 -2.11 3.05 7.62
C ARG A 65 -0.93 2.31 7.01
N GLY A 66 0.15 2.14 7.77
CA GLY A 66 1.33 1.39 7.32
C GLY A 66 1.06 -0.10 7.10
N LEU A 67 0.21 -0.72 7.94
CA LEU A 67 -0.18 -2.12 7.78
C LEU A 67 -1.01 -2.34 6.51
N TYR A 68 -1.98 -1.46 6.24
CA TYR A 68 -2.77 -1.52 5.01
C TYR A 68 -1.88 -1.44 3.77
N CYS A 69 -0.86 -0.57 3.79
CA CYS A 69 0.13 -0.47 2.70
C CYS A 69 0.94 -1.78 2.54
N ALA A 70 1.40 -2.39 3.64
CA ALA A 70 2.14 -3.65 3.59
C ALA A 70 1.31 -4.80 3.01
N ILE A 71 0.04 -4.91 3.43
CA ILE A 71 -0.90 -5.89 2.90
C ILE A 71 -1.17 -5.64 1.42
N PHE A 72 -1.35 -4.37 1.03
CA PHE A 72 -1.51 -3.98 -0.36
C PHE A 72 -0.34 -4.44 -1.22
N PHE A 73 0.90 -4.21 -0.80
CA PHE A 73 2.07 -4.70 -1.52
C PHE A 73 2.09 -6.24 -1.62
N GLU A 74 1.83 -6.96 -0.51
CA GLU A 74 1.78 -8.44 -0.54
C GLU A 74 0.71 -8.95 -1.51
N CYS A 75 -0.47 -8.36 -1.52
CA CYS A 75 -1.56 -8.69 -2.43
C CYS A 75 -1.20 -8.43 -3.90
N GLN A 76 -0.59 -7.27 -4.20
CA GLN A 76 -0.15 -6.95 -5.56
C GLN A 76 0.92 -7.92 -6.06
N VAL A 77 1.92 -8.26 -5.24
CA VAL A 77 2.98 -9.21 -5.61
C VAL A 77 2.43 -10.61 -5.83
N ARG A 78 1.47 -11.05 -5.00
CA ARG A 78 0.86 -12.38 -5.09
C ARG A 78 -0.25 -12.48 -6.13
N GLY A 79 -0.70 -11.37 -6.72
CA GLY A 79 -1.83 -11.36 -7.66
C GLY A 79 -3.16 -11.73 -7.02
N VAL A 80 -3.37 -11.41 -5.74
CA VAL A 80 -4.60 -11.71 -4.99
C VAL A 80 -5.32 -10.43 -4.58
N PRO A 81 -6.65 -10.44 -4.42
CA PRO A 81 -7.38 -9.27 -3.95
C PRO A 81 -7.02 -8.92 -2.50
N MET A 82 -7.25 -7.66 -2.13
CA MET A 82 -7.18 -7.24 -0.73
C MET A 82 -8.27 -7.95 0.08
N PRO A 83 -7.95 -8.52 1.25
CA PRO A 83 -8.95 -9.14 2.11
C PRO A 83 -9.82 -8.12 2.84
N ASP A 84 -10.94 -8.57 3.40
CA ASP A 84 -11.71 -7.81 4.39
C ASP A 84 -10.91 -7.70 5.70
N LEU A 85 -10.61 -6.47 6.11
CA LEU A 85 -9.67 -6.18 7.20
C LEU A 85 -10.38 -5.87 8.51
N ARG A 86 -11.01 -6.89 9.09
CA ARG A 86 -11.61 -6.79 10.44
C ARG A 86 -10.54 -6.62 11.52
N ARG A 87 -10.92 -6.03 12.65
CA ARG A 87 -10.01 -5.72 13.78
C ARG A 87 -9.16 -6.91 14.26
N THR A 88 -9.73 -8.11 14.34
CA THR A 88 -9.00 -9.33 14.75
C THR A 88 -7.94 -9.73 13.73
N VAL A 89 -8.27 -9.63 12.44
CA VAL A 89 -7.35 -9.90 11.32
C VAL A 89 -6.20 -8.90 11.31
N LEU A 90 -6.49 -7.61 11.55
CA LEU A 90 -5.47 -6.56 11.64
C LEU A 90 -4.45 -6.86 12.75
N GLY A 91 -4.91 -7.27 13.94
CA GLY A 91 -4.03 -7.64 15.05
C GLY A 91 -3.09 -8.80 14.70
N TYR A 92 -3.63 -9.87 14.12
CA TYR A 92 -2.84 -11.01 13.65
C TYR A 92 -1.82 -10.60 12.58
N LEU A 93 -2.23 -9.80 11.58
CA LEU A 93 -1.34 -9.39 10.50
C LEU A 93 -0.21 -8.48 10.99
N ARG A 94 -0.46 -7.56 11.93
CA ARG A 94 0.61 -6.77 12.57
C ARG A 94 1.66 -7.67 13.19
N PHE A 95 1.22 -8.65 13.99
CA PHE A 95 2.14 -9.61 14.59
C PHE A 95 2.89 -10.41 13.53
N ARG A 96 2.21 -10.91 12.48
CA ARG A 96 2.84 -11.66 11.38
C ARG A 96 3.95 -10.86 10.69
N TYR A 97 3.71 -9.60 10.36
CA TYR A 97 4.74 -8.76 9.73
C TYR A 97 5.89 -8.44 10.68
N LEU A 98 5.59 -8.10 11.94
CA LEU A 98 6.62 -7.85 12.95
C LEU A 98 7.49 -9.09 13.18
N PHE A 99 6.86 -10.25 13.37
CA PHE A 99 7.54 -11.52 13.56
C PHE A 99 8.45 -11.85 12.38
N LYS A 100 7.97 -11.71 11.15
CA LYS A 100 8.80 -11.89 9.95
C LYS A 100 10.00 -10.94 9.91
N ALA A 101 9.80 -9.66 10.25
CA ALA A 101 10.87 -8.68 10.28
C ALA A 101 11.92 -8.99 11.37
N CYS A 102 11.49 -9.48 12.53
CA CYS A 102 12.39 -9.83 13.64
C CYS A 102 13.06 -11.19 13.47
N ALA A 103 12.40 -12.17 12.86
CA ALA A 103 12.95 -13.49 12.61
C ALA A 103 14.09 -13.44 11.58
N GLY A 104 14.06 -12.47 10.66
CA GLY A 104 14.95 -12.42 9.50
C GLY A 104 14.66 -13.56 8.52
N ASP A 105 15.54 -13.75 7.51
CA ASP A 105 15.53 -14.91 6.60
C ASP A 105 15.94 -16.22 7.31
N ARG A 106 15.56 -16.39 8.58
CA ARG A 106 15.52 -17.70 9.20
C ARG A 106 14.41 -18.47 8.50
N GLU A 107 14.72 -18.99 7.32
CA GLU A 107 14.03 -20.14 6.78
C GLU A 107 13.88 -21.12 7.93
N TRP A 108 12.65 -21.48 8.21
CA TRP A 108 12.31 -22.49 9.19
C TRP A 108 12.91 -23.81 8.66
N LYS A 109 14.17 -24.07 9.02
CA LYS A 109 14.85 -25.34 8.79
C LYS A 109 14.23 -26.43 9.65
#